data_AF-X1RNY2-F1
#
_entry.id   AF-X1RNY2-F1
#
_cell.length_a   1.000
_cell.length_b   1.000
_cell.length_c   1.000
_cell.angle_alpha   90.00
_cell.angle_beta   90.00
_cell.angle_gamma   90.00
#
_symmetry.space_group_name_H-M   'P 1'
#
loop_
_entity.id
_entity.type
_entity.pdbx_description
1 polymer ?
#
loop_
_entity_poly.entity_id
_entity_poly.type
_entity_poly.pdbx_seq_one_letter_code
_entity_poly.pdbx_strand_id
1 'polypeptide(L)' 'MEDAVNALQQYYGTVTITCFAKISNLSVNGSYASAYINVIVVITAGYYYDTYSDSGHLYLQKVSNSWKLF' A
#
# COMPACT_ATOMS: atom_id res chain seq x y z
N MET A 1 4.12 -0.76 11.78
CA MET A 1 3.32 0.37 11.23
C MET A 1 2.08 0.60 12.07
N GLU A 2 1.26 -0.42 12.33
CA GLU A 2 0.08 -0.31 13.20
C GLU A 2 0.38 0.30 14.57
N ASP A 3 1.38 -0.22 15.29
CA ASP A 3 1.76 0.32 16.63
C ASP A 3 2.18 1.79 16.60
N ALA A 4 2.91 2.20 15.55
CA ALA A 4 3.35 3.58 15.38
C ALA A 4 2.17 4.53 15.12
N VAL A 5 1.24 4.11 14.25
CA VAL A 5 0.00 4.87 13.98
C VAL A 5 -0.87 4.96 15.23
N ASN A 6 -1.00 3.87 15.99
CA ASN A 6 -1.77 3.84 17.24
C ASN A 6 -1.20 4.80 18.28
N ALA A 7 0.13 4.83 18.42
CA ALA A 7 0.79 5.80 19.31
C ALA A 7 0.52 7.25 18.86
N LEU A 8 0.73 7.56 17.57
CA LEU A 8 0.49 8.91 17.04
C LEU A 8 -0.97 9.35 17.18
N GLN A 9 -1.91 8.44 17.02
CA GLN A 9 -3.33 8.71 17.23
C GLN A 9 -3.64 9.06 18.69
N GLN A 10 -3.05 8.36 19.66
CA GLN A 10 -3.23 8.68 21.08
C GLN A 10 -2.70 10.08 21.44
N TYR A 11 -1.56 10.49 20.85
CA TYR A 11 -0.95 11.79 21.16
C TYR A 11 -1.56 12.96 20.39
N TYR A 12 -1.91 12.79 19.11
CA TYR A 12 -2.32 13.87 18.20
C TYR A 12 -3.78 13.77 17.72
N GLY A 13 -4.50 12.72 18.10
CA GLY A 13 -5.90 12.49 17.75
C GLY A 13 -6.10 11.98 16.33
N THR A 14 -5.78 12.80 15.32
CA THR A 14 -5.94 12.44 13.90
C THR A 14 -4.60 12.17 13.25
N VAL A 15 -4.48 11.01 12.60
CA VAL A 15 -3.32 10.61 11.80
C VAL A 15 -3.75 10.51 10.34
N THR A 16 -3.06 11.21 9.46
CA THR A 16 -3.28 11.11 8.01
C THR A 16 -2.20 10.24 7.39
N ILE A 17 -2.62 9.16 6.74
CA ILE A 17 -1.75 8.24 6.01
C ILE A 17 -2.04 8.40 4.52
N THR A 18 -1.04 8.84 3.76
CA THR A 18 -1.15 9.00 2.30
C THR A 18 -0.29 7.94 1.63
N CYS A 19 -0.91 7.10 0.80
CA CYS A 19 -0.23 6.02 0.07
C CYS A 19 -0.15 6.35 -1.43
N PHE A 20 1.07 6.40 -1.96
CA PHE A 20 1.33 6.54 -3.39
C PHE A 20 1.79 5.20 -3.94
N ALA A 21 0.95 4.54 -4.72
CA ALA A 21 1.27 3.27 -5.35
C ALA A 21 1.55 3.46 -6.84
N LYS A 22 2.72 3.02 -7.30
CA LYS A 22 3.08 2.91 -8.71
C LYS A 22 3.12 1.46 -9.12
N ILE A 23 2.30 1.10 -10.10
CA ILE A 23 2.24 -0.26 -10.66
C ILE A 23 2.95 -0.27 -12.01
N SER A 24 3.79 -1.27 -12.23
CA SER A 24 4.53 -1.47 -13.48
C SER A 24 4.73 -2.96 -13.76
N ASN A 25 5.23 -3.28 -14.96
CA ASN A 25 5.58 -4.65 -15.36
C ASN A 25 4.43 -5.65 -15.18
N LEU A 26 3.23 -5.26 -15.63
CA LEU A 26 2.05 -6.14 -15.62
C LEU A 26 2.21 -7.28 -16.64
N SER A 27 2.06 -8.51 -16.18
CA SER A 27 2.04 -9.71 -17.02
C SER A 27 0.78 -10.52 -16.70
N VAL A 28 0.03 -10.90 -17.73
CA VAL A 28 -1.22 -11.65 -17.61
C VAL A 28 -1.06 -12.99 -18.31
N ASN A 29 -1.33 -14.08 -17.59
CA ASN A 29 -1.34 -15.44 -18.11
C ASN A 29 -2.65 -16.14 -17.72
N GLY A 30 -3.62 -16.11 -18.65
CA GLY A 30 -4.95 -16.69 -18.45
C GLY A 30 -5.68 -16.02 -17.29
N SER A 31 -6.03 -16.82 -16.27
CA SER A 31 -6.72 -16.35 -15.06
C SER A 31 -5.77 -15.88 -13.94
N TYR A 32 -4.47 -15.76 -14.22
CA TYR A 32 -3.47 -15.28 -13.27
C TYR A 32 -2.72 -14.09 -13.85
N ALA A 33 -2.26 -13.19 -13.00
CA ALA A 33 -1.41 -12.08 -13.38
C ALA A 33 -0.38 -11.78 -12.30
N SER A 34 0.72 -11.14 -12.70
CA SER A 34 1.67 -10.54 -11.78
C SER A 34 1.94 -9.09 -12.14
N ALA A 35 2.20 -8.28 -11.15
CA ALA A 35 2.61 -6.89 -11.33
C ALA A 35 3.68 -6.53 -10.32
N TYR A 36 4.56 -5.59 -10.66
CA TYR A 36 5.48 -5.00 -9.69
C TYR A 36 4.85 -3.73 -9.13
N ILE A 37 4.88 -3.57 -7.81
CA ILE A 37 4.39 -2.39 -7.12
C ILE A 37 5.53 -1.73 -6.36
N ASN A 38 5.57 -0.40 -6.42
CA ASN A 38 6.35 0.45 -5.52
C ASN A 38 5.37 1.34 -4.77
N VAL A 39 5.44 1.34 -3.44
CA VAL A 39 4.57 2.12 -2.57
C VAL A 39 5.41 3.07 -1.74
N ILE A 40 4.97 4.32 -1.68
CA ILE A 40 5.46 5.32 -0.72
C ILE A 40 4.30 5.65 0.22
N VAL A 41 4.55 5.56 1.52
CA VAL A 41 3.60 5.88 2.57
C VAL A 41 4.09 7.10 3.31
N VAL A 42 3.28 8.15 3.36
CA VAL A 42 3.54 9.38 4.12
C VAL A 42 2.57 9.44 5.29
N ILE A 43 3.11 9.57 6.50
CA ILE A 43 2.35 9.64 7.74
C ILE A 43 2.49 11.05 8.32
N THR A 44 1.38 11.70 8.63
CA THR A 44 1.36 13.02 9.28
C THR A 44 0.40 13.04 10.46
N ALA A 45 0.83 13.62 11.58
CA ALA A 45 0.01 13.76 12.80
C ALA A 45 0.52 14.93 13.64
N GLY A 46 -0.26 16.03 13.75
CA GLY A 46 0.20 17.25 14.41
C GLY A 46 1.46 17.81 13.76
N TYR A 47 2.60 17.76 14.47
CA TYR A 47 3.92 18.16 13.97
C TYR A 47 4.80 16.97 13.53
N TYR A 48 4.29 15.75 13.64
CA TYR A 48 4.99 14.54 13.21
C TYR A 48 4.81 14.33 11.71
N TYR A 49 5.91 14.02 11.03
CA TYR A 49 5.99 13.68 9.62
C TYR A 49 6.96 12.51 9.45
N ASP A 50 6.54 11.45 8.77
CA ASP A 50 7.40 10.32 8.45
C ASP A 50 7.06 9.74 7.07
N THR A 51 8.05 9.11 6.44
CA THR A 51 7.90 8.50 5.12
C THR A 51 8.55 7.13 5.07
N TYR A 52 7.82 6.17 4.51
CA TYR A 52 8.27 4.80 4.30
C TYR A 52 8.11 4.45 2.83
N SER A 53 9.01 3.64 2.29
CA SER A 53 8.87 3.12 0.93
C SER A 53 9.11 1.62 0.93
N ASP A 54 8.30 0.89 0.19
CA ASP A 54 8.47 -0.54 -0.01
C ASP A 54 8.11 -0.93 -1.45
N SER A 55 8.57 -2.09 -1.89
CA SER A 55 8.29 -2.60 -3.23
C SER A 55 8.23 -4.12 -3.27
N GLY A 56 7.45 -4.65 -4.20
CA GLY A 56 7.29 -6.09 -4.31
C GLY A 56 6.48 -6.51 -5.52
N HIS A 57 6.23 -7.82 -5.59
CA HIS A 57 5.37 -8.41 -6.60
C HIS A 57 3.96 -8.64 -6.04
N LEU A 58 2.97 -8.18 -6.76
CA LEU A 58 1.57 -8.52 -6.57
C LEU A 58 1.24 -9.71 -7.46
N TYR A 59 0.58 -10.71 -6.89
CA TYR A 59 0.02 -11.82 -7.62
C TYR A 59 -1.50 -11.68 -7.62
N LEU A 60 -2.11 -11.81 -8.80
CA LEU A 60 -3.54 -11.62 -8.97
C LEU A 60 -4.17 -12.88 -9.57
N GLN A 61 -5.38 -13.18 -9.11
CA GLN A 61 -6.24 -14.19 -9.71
C GLN A 61 -7.52 -13.52 -10.22
N LYS A 62 -7.91 -13.87 -11.45
CA LYS A 62 -9.20 -13.49 -12.00
C LYS A 62 -10.28 -14.34 -11.36
N VAL A 63 -11.15 -13.72 -10.57
CA VAL A 63 -12.34 -14.35 -9.99
C VAL A 63 -13.55 -13.73 -10.67
N SER A 64 -14.25 -14.54 -11.49
CA SER A 64 -15.27 -14.05 -12.44
C SER A 64 -14.69 -13.03 -13.42
N ASN A 65 -15.10 -11.76 -13.36
CA ASN A 65 -14.60 -10.69 -14.25
C ASN A 65 -13.75 -9.63 -13.52
N SER A 66 -13.29 -9.92 -12.30
CA SER A 66 -12.48 -9.01 -11.50
C SER A 66 -11.16 -9.65 -11.09
N TRP A 67 -10.08 -8.88 -11.17
CA TRP A 67 -8.78 -9.27 -10.61
C TRP A 67 -8.77 -9.05 -9.10
N LYS A 68 -8.33 -10.06 -8.35
CA LYS A 68 -8.16 -9.99 -6.89
C LYS A 68 -6.73 -10.32 -6.54
N LEU A 69 -6.21 -9.70 -5.49
CA LEU A 69 -4.93 -10.10 -4.90
C LEU A 69 -5.06 -11.52 -4.34
N PHE A 70 -4.09 -12.37 -4.67
CA PHE A 70 -3.99 -13.75 -4.24
C PHE A 70 -3.02 -13.86 -3.06
#